data_AF-A0A0A7PBR8-F1
#
_entry.id   AF-A0A0A7PBR8-F1
#
_cell.length_a   1.000
_cell.length_b   1.000
_cell.length_c   1.000
_cell.angle_alpha   90.00
_cell.angle_beta   90.00
_cell.angle_gamma   90.00
#
_symmetry.space_group_name_H-M   'P 1'
#
loop_
_entity.id
_entity.type
_entity.pdbx_description
1 polymer ?
#
loop_
_entity_poly.entity_id
_entity_poly.type
_entity_poly.pdbx_seq_one_letter_code
_entity_poly.pdbx_strand_id
1 'polypeptide(L)'
;MKTYDAQEIIELIASRATAFGQQAGVGAMETAGGIIGYLAENPRDLEPFINGGIFELPADWFQRHSLTWHDSKGIVRNPADVRRAKQVRDLLKPGAPANG
;
A
#
# COMPACT_ATOMS: atom_id res chain seq x y z
N MET A 1 -8.11 21.39 -7.36
CA MET A 1 -7.15 20.29 -7.51
C MET A 1 -5.80 20.92 -7.82
N LYS A 2 -4.79 20.74 -6.96
CA LYS A 2 -3.43 21.21 -7.29
C LYS A 2 -2.88 20.33 -8.41
N THR A 3 -2.19 20.95 -9.34
CA THR A 3 -1.41 20.25 -10.35
C THR A 3 -0.02 20.05 -9.78
N TYR A 4 0.45 18.81 -9.74
CA TYR A 4 1.82 18.47 -9.37
C TYR A 4 2.61 18.17 -10.62
N ASP A 5 3.90 18.49 -10.61
CA ASP A 5 4.79 18.03 -11.66
C ASP A 5 5.01 16.52 -11.54
N ALA A 6 4.91 15.81 -12.66
CA ALA A 6 5.00 14.36 -12.67
C ALA A 6 6.41 13.89 -12.25
N GLN A 7 7.46 14.63 -12.64
CA GLN A 7 8.83 14.28 -12.29
C GLN A 7 9.04 14.42 -10.78
N GLU A 8 8.59 15.53 -10.16
CA GLU A 8 8.66 15.72 -8.70
C GLU A 8 8.00 14.56 -7.93
N ILE A 9 6.82 14.11 -8.36
CA ILE A 9 6.11 13.00 -7.69
C ILE A 9 6.86 11.67 -7.84
N ILE A 10 7.41 11.40 -9.03
CA ILE A 10 8.18 10.18 -9.28
C ILE A 10 9.45 10.16 -8.40
N GLU A 11 10.18 11.27 -8.34
CA GLU A 11 11.37 11.42 -7.50
C GLU A 11 11.04 11.25 -6.01
N LEU A 12 9.92 11.84 -5.57
CA LEU A 12 9.44 11.72 -4.19
C LEU A 12 9.10 10.27 -3.82
N ILE A 13 8.39 9.55 -4.71
CA ILE A 13 8.05 8.15 -4.50
C ILE A 13 9.33 7.29 -4.45
N ALA A 14 10.26 7.48 -5.38
CA ALA A 14 11.51 6.72 -5.41
C ALA A 14 12.35 6.93 -4.14
N SER A 15 12.48 8.19 -3.71
CA SER A 15 13.19 8.56 -2.48
C SER A 15 12.56 7.92 -1.24
N ARG A 16 11.25 8.05 -1.07
CA ARG A 16 10.53 7.50 0.08
C ARG A 16 10.51 5.98 0.09
N ALA A 17 10.35 5.36 -1.07
CA ALA A 17 10.38 3.90 -1.19
C ALA A 17 11.75 3.33 -0.86
N THR A 18 12.83 4.05 -1.21
CA THR A 18 14.20 3.68 -0.82
C THR A 18 14.38 3.75 0.69
N ALA A 19 13.93 4.84 1.32
CA ALA A 19 14.01 5.02 2.77
C ALA A 19 13.18 3.99 3.56
N PHE A 20 11.93 3.76 3.14
CA PHE A 20 11.03 2.81 3.81
C PHE A 20 11.39 1.35 3.54
N GLY A 21 11.81 1.00 2.33
CA GLY A 21 12.20 -0.37 2.00
C GLY A 21 13.32 -0.86 2.92
N GLN A 22 14.32 -0.02 3.17
CA GLN A 22 15.39 -0.31 4.12
C GLN A 22 14.89 -0.51 5.56
N GLN A 23 13.90 0.27 6.01
CA GLN A 23 13.38 0.20 7.38
C GLN A 23 12.41 -0.98 7.59
N ALA A 24 11.61 -1.32 6.58
CA ALA A 24 10.57 -2.34 6.68
C ALA A 24 11.05 -3.75 6.30
N GLY A 25 12.29 -3.89 5.79
CA GLY A 25 12.80 -5.15 5.26
C GLY A 25 12.08 -5.60 3.98
N VAL A 26 11.53 -4.64 3.23
CA VAL A 26 10.81 -4.84 1.95
C VAL A 26 11.63 -4.20 0.83
N GLY A 27 11.60 -4.75 -0.38
CA GLY A 27 12.29 -4.14 -1.51
C GLY A 27 11.77 -2.71 -1.76
N ALA A 28 12.68 -1.78 -2.07
CA ALA A 28 12.31 -0.42 -2.44
C ALA A 28 11.37 -0.40 -3.67
N MET A 29 11.56 -1.33 -4.61
CA MET A 29 10.68 -1.49 -5.77
C MET A 29 9.25 -1.89 -5.38
N GLU A 30 9.12 -2.80 -4.42
CA GLU A 30 7.80 -3.26 -3.93
C GLU A 30 7.09 -2.15 -3.18
N THR A 31 7.84 -1.40 -2.36
CA THR A 31 7.33 -0.21 -1.66
C THR A 31 6.84 0.86 -2.65
N ALA A 32 7.63 1.16 -3.70
CA ALA A 32 7.26 2.13 -4.72
C ALA A 32 5.99 1.70 -5.48
N GLY A 33 5.91 0.43 -5.86
CA GLY A 33 4.73 -0.13 -6.51
C GLY A 33 3.50 -0.06 -5.61
N GLY A 34 3.63 -0.37 -4.32
CA GLY A 34 2.54 -0.26 -3.36
C GLY A 34 2.01 1.17 -3.24
N ILE A 35 2.89 2.17 -3.17
CA ILE A 35 2.51 3.59 -3.07
C ILE A 35 1.72 4.01 -4.32
N ILE A 36 2.25 3.72 -5.51
CA ILE A 36 1.59 4.05 -6.79
C ILE A 36 0.24 3.36 -6.87
N GLY A 37 0.19 2.05 -6.60
CA GLY A 37 -1.04 1.28 -6.68
C GLY A 37 -2.10 1.75 -5.69
N TYR A 38 -1.70 2.18 -4.48
CA TYR A 38 -2.61 2.76 -3.49
C TYR A 38 -3.14 4.12 -3.94
N LEU A 39 -2.27 5.04 -4.35
CA LEU A 39 -2.64 6.39 -4.77
C LEU A 39 -3.48 6.40 -6.06
N ALA A 40 -3.28 5.41 -6.94
CA ALA A 40 -4.11 5.21 -8.11
C ALA A 40 -5.57 4.85 -7.74
N GLU A 41 -5.77 4.05 -6.68
CA GLU A 41 -7.11 3.74 -6.16
C GLU A 41 -7.66 4.86 -5.27
N ASN A 42 -6.79 5.66 -4.64
CA ASN A 42 -7.15 6.68 -3.65
C ASN A 42 -6.50 8.04 -3.99
N PRO A 43 -6.85 8.69 -5.12
CA PRO A 43 -6.18 9.91 -5.57
C PRO A 43 -6.35 11.10 -4.62
N ARG A 44 -7.32 11.04 -3.70
CA ARG A 44 -7.53 12.07 -2.66
C ARG A 44 -6.41 12.10 -1.62
N ASP A 45 -5.69 10.99 -1.45
CA ASP A 45 -4.62 10.87 -0.47
C ASP A 45 -3.27 11.33 -1.02
N LEU A 46 -3.23 11.76 -2.29
CA LEU A 46 -2.01 12.29 -2.93
C LEU A 46 -1.48 13.53 -2.21
N GLU A 47 -2.34 14.49 -1.88
CA GLU A 47 -1.91 15.73 -1.21
C GLU A 47 -1.42 15.47 0.24
N PRO A 48 -2.12 14.68 1.08
CA PRO A 48 -1.58 14.21 2.36
C PRO A 48 -0.24 13.49 2.21
N PHE A 49 -0.13 12.55 1.28
CA PHE A 49 1.12 11.85 1.00
C PHE A 49 2.23 12.83 0.68
N ILE A 50 2.04 13.74 -0.27
CA ILE A 50 3.09 14.69 -0.69
C ILE A 50 3.60 15.50 0.50
N ASN A 51 2.71 16.04 1.33
CA ASN A 51 3.08 16.95 2.41
C ASN A 51 3.60 16.24 3.68
N GLY A 52 3.04 15.10 4.08
CA GLY A 52 3.38 14.43 5.34
C GLY A 52 4.01 13.04 5.20
N GLY A 53 4.11 12.51 3.98
CA GLY A 53 4.78 11.25 3.69
C GLY A 53 3.90 10.01 3.86
N ILE A 54 4.56 8.85 3.96
CA ILE A 54 3.88 7.54 4.06
C ILE A 54 3.06 7.42 5.35
N PHE A 55 3.40 8.17 6.40
CA PHE A 55 2.67 8.15 7.67
C PHE A 55 1.30 8.82 7.62
N GLU A 56 1.02 9.62 6.58
CA GLU A 56 -0.32 10.16 6.31
C GLU A 56 -1.23 9.15 5.59
N LEU A 57 -0.67 8.03 5.12
CA LEU A 57 -1.45 6.96 4.52
C LEU A 57 -2.03 6.03 5.60
N PRO A 58 -3.20 5.40 5.38
CA PRO A 58 -3.75 4.41 6.32
C PRO A 58 -2.76 3.30 6.63
N ALA A 59 -2.71 2.82 7.87
CA ALA A 59 -1.72 1.83 8.31
C ALA A 59 -1.69 0.53 7.47
N ASP A 60 -2.78 0.20 6.78
CA ASP A 60 -2.91 -0.95 5.88
C ASP A 60 -2.88 -0.58 4.39
N TRP A 61 -2.36 0.60 4.02
CA TRP A 61 -2.25 1.05 2.62
C TRP A 61 -1.54 0.02 1.73
N PHE A 62 -0.53 -0.66 2.26
CA PHE A 62 0.23 -1.71 1.57
C PHE A 62 -0.59 -2.99 1.29
N GLN A 63 -1.77 -3.13 1.89
CA GLN A 63 -2.74 -4.21 1.59
C GLN A 63 -3.85 -3.72 0.66
N ARG A 64 -3.91 -2.40 0.38
CA ARG A 64 -4.95 -1.69 -0.36
C ARG A 64 -4.40 -1.04 -1.64
N HIS A 65 -3.49 -1.70 -2.33
CA HIS A 65 -3.05 -1.29 -3.66
C HIS A 65 -3.60 -2.25 -4.72
N SER A 66 -3.48 -1.84 -5.98
CA SER A 66 -3.93 -2.59 -7.17
C SER A 66 -2.88 -3.53 -7.76
N LEU A 67 -1.60 -3.29 -7.47
CA LEU A 67 -0.49 -3.99 -8.12
C LEU A 67 -0.19 -5.35 -7.45
N THR A 68 0.16 -6.35 -8.26
CA THR A 68 0.63 -7.65 -7.77
C THR A 68 2.05 -7.57 -7.22
N TRP A 69 2.40 -8.38 -6.22
CA TRP A 69 3.76 -8.48 -5.68
C TRP A 69 4.18 -9.95 -5.50
N HIS A 70 5.48 -10.21 -5.36
CA HIS A 70 5.96 -11.52 -4.96
C HIS A 70 5.97 -11.64 -3.43
N ASP A 71 5.38 -12.71 -2.90
CA ASP A 71 5.58 -13.02 -1.48
C ASP A 71 6.98 -13.60 -1.21
N SER A 72 7.29 -13.88 0.05
CA SER A 72 8.58 -14.44 0.46
C SER A 72 8.88 -15.84 -0.12
N LYS A 73 7.92 -16.48 -0.78
CA LYS A 73 8.09 -17.75 -1.49
C LYS A 73 8.20 -17.57 -3.01
N GLY A 74 8.27 -16.33 -3.49
CA GLY A 74 8.30 -16.00 -4.92
C GLY A 74 6.95 -16.14 -5.62
N ILE A 75 5.84 -16.27 -4.88
CA ILE A 75 4.51 -16.42 -5.48
C ILE A 75 3.93 -15.04 -5.78
N VAL A 76 3.46 -14.84 -7.02
CA VAL A 76 2.72 -13.63 -7.38
C VAL A 76 1.39 -13.59 -6.63
N ARG A 77 1.18 -12.55 -5.84
CA ARG A 77 -0.04 -12.28 -5.08
C ARG A 77 -0.80 -11.13 -5.70
N ASN A 78 -2.12 -11.31 -5.84
CA ASN A 78 -3.03 -10.21 -6.09
C ASN A 78 -3.53 -9.64 -4.74
N PRO A 79 -3.48 -8.31 -4.54
CA PRO A 79 -3.98 -7.67 -3.32
C PRO A 79 -5.43 -8.02 -2.97
N ALA A 80 -6.31 -8.14 -3.96
CA ALA A 80 -7.72 -8.48 -3.73
C ALA A 80 -7.88 -9.88 -3.13
N ASP A 81 -7.07 -10.84 -3.58
CA ASP A 81 -7.11 -12.22 -3.06
C ASP A 81 -6.62 -12.29 -1.62
N VAL A 82 -5.57 -11.53 -1.29
CA VAL A 82 -5.05 -11.45 0.09
C VAL A 82 -6.07 -10.82 1.03
N ARG A 83 -6.74 -9.74 0.62
CA ARG A 83 -7.82 -9.12 1.40
C ARG A 83 -8.98 -10.09 1.63
N ARG A 84 -9.43 -10.79 0.58
CA ARG A 84 -10.50 -11.79 0.68
C ARG A 84 -10.11 -12.94 1.61
N ALA A 85 -8.89 -13.47 1.48
CA ALA A 85 -8.40 -14.54 2.35
C ALA A 85 -8.37 -14.12 3.84
N LYS A 86 -7.97 -12.87 4.11
CA LYS A 86 -8.01 -12.30 5.47
C LYS A 86 -9.44 -12.23 6.02
N GLN A 87 -10.38 -11.70 5.25
CA GLN A 87 -11.80 -11.62 5.65
C GLN A 87 -12.39 -13.00 5.95
N VAL A 88 -12.17 -13.98 5.07
CA VAL A 88 -12.63 -15.36 5.28
C VAL A 88 -12.04 -15.95 6.55
N ARG A 89 -10.74 -15.78 6.78
CA ARG A 89 -10.08 -16.26 8.01
C ARG A 89 -10.66 -15.61 9.26
N ASP A 90 -10.93 -14.31 9.23
CA ASP A 90 -11.45 -13.59 10.39
C ASP A 90 -12.90 -13.98 10.70
N LEU A 91 -13.71 -14.31 9.68
CA LEU A 91 -15.05 -14.90 9.85
C LEU A 91 -15.03 -16.32 10.45
N LEU A 92 -13.98 -17.09 10.18
CA LEU A 92 -13.84 -18.47 10.66
C LEU A 92 -13.23 -18.56 12.08
N LYS A 93 -12.81 -17.43 12.68
CA LYS A 93 -12.32 -17.43 14.06
C LYS A 93 -13.50 -17.56 15.05
N PRO A 94 -13.49 -18.53 15.97
CA PRO A 94 -14.50 -18.63 17.01
C PRO A 94 -14.49 -17.37 17.90
N GLY A 95 -15.62 -16.66 17.98
CA GLY A 95 -15.81 -15.54 18.92
C GLY A 95 -15.73 -14.12 18.35
N ALA A 96 -15.76 -13.92 17.02
CA ALA A 96 -15.96 -12.57 16.49
C ALA A 96 -17.37 -12.05 16.89
N PRO A 97 -17.51 -10.85 17.48
CA PRO A 97 -18.83 -10.33 17.83
C PRO A 97 -19.65 -10.16 16.56
N ALA A 98 -20.84 -10.75 16.55
CA ALA A 98 -21.87 -10.40 15.59
C ALA A 98 -22.23 -8.93 15.85
N ASN A 99 -21.73 -8.02 15.02
CA ASN A 99 -22.09 -6.61 15.10
C ASN A 99 -23.60 -6.50 14.81
N GLY A 100 -24.36 -6.17 15.86
CA GLY A 100 -25.70 -5.59 15.79
C GLY A 100 -25.64 -4.07 15.78
#